data_AF-A0A925LFT0-F1
#
_entry.id   AF-A0A925LFT0-F1
#
_cell.length_a   1.000
_cell.length_b   1.000
_cell.length_c   1.000
_cell.angle_alpha   90.00
_cell.angle_beta   90.00
_cell.angle_gamma   90.00
#
_symmetry.space_group_name_H-M   'P 1'
#
loop_
_entity.id
_entity.type
_entity.pdbx_description
1 polymer ?
#
loop_
_entity_poly.entity_id
_entity_poly.type
_entity_poly.pdbx_seq_one_letter_code
_entity_poly.pdbx_strand_id
1 'polypeptide(L)'
;MKITAINSYSTIFTYDEIENFETSAFLIEKDKFYLIDTYCGPQSMQPILEVIKNSNPPKEVVVINTHFHWDHVWGNCSFAKSNIIAHELCRCKMDEVWESQIQRNEKYVMGEIVKQLPNITFSEKLTFLQEGIELFHSPGHTKDCISIFDH
;
A
#
# COMPACT_ATOMS: atom_id res chain seq x y z
N MET A 1 0.30 -5.00 15.96
CA MET A 1 -0.79 -5.04 14.94
C MET A 1 -2.21 -5.28 15.49
N LYS A 2 -3.15 -4.37 15.20
CA LYS A 2 -4.59 -4.43 15.46
C LYS A 2 -5.37 -4.53 14.13
N ILE A 3 -6.38 -5.41 14.06
CA ILE A 3 -7.24 -5.57 12.87
C ILE A 3 -8.64 -5.02 13.18
N THR A 4 -9.15 -4.12 12.34
CA THR A 4 -10.46 -3.48 12.53
C THR A 4 -11.28 -3.56 11.24
N ALA A 5 -12.43 -4.24 11.28
CA ALA A 5 -13.42 -4.17 10.21
C ALA A 5 -14.15 -2.82 10.27
N ILE A 6 -14.21 -2.10 9.15
CA ILE A 6 -14.91 -0.82 9.04
C ILE A 6 -16.33 -1.02 8.53
N ASN A 7 -16.48 -1.94 7.58
CA ASN A 7 -17.75 -2.39 7.05
C ASN A 7 -17.59 -3.85 6.56
N SER A 8 -18.58 -4.38 5.84
CA SER A 8 -18.57 -5.78 5.39
C SER A 8 -17.48 -6.12 4.36
N TYR A 9 -16.80 -5.12 3.81
CA TYR A 9 -15.84 -5.30 2.73
C TYR A 9 -14.52 -4.54 2.94
N SER A 10 -14.37 -3.76 4.02
CA SER A 10 -13.19 -2.93 4.29
C SER A 10 -12.60 -3.26 5.65
N THR A 11 -11.30 -3.53 5.69
CA THR A 11 -10.55 -3.87 6.90
C THR A 11 -9.28 -3.02 7.01
N ILE A 12 -9.00 -2.51 8.20
CA ILE A 12 -7.76 -1.79 8.53
C ILE A 12 -6.84 -2.72 9.33
N PHE A 13 -5.57 -2.76 8.95
CA PHE A 13 -4.48 -3.40 9.66
C PHE A 13 -3.58 -2.29 10.20
N THR A 14 -3.72 -1.98 11.49
CA THR A 14 -2.95 -0.92 12.16
C THR A 14 -1.74 -1.53 12.86
N TYR A 15 -0.58 -0.96 12.57
CA TYR A 15 0.73 -1.34 13.07
C TYR A 15 1.25 -0.27 14.03
N ASP A 16 1.88 -0.71 15.11
CA ASP A 16 2.34 0.09 16.25
C ASP A 16 3.82 -0.19 16.58
N GLU A 17 4.53 -0.86 15.66
CA GLU A 17 5.93 -1.25 15.81
C GLU A 17 6.92 -0.08 15.55
N ILE A 18 6.44 1.04 14.99
CA ILE A 18 7.25 2.27 14.81
C ILE A 18 7.11 3.14 16.06
N GLU A 19 8.25 3.56 16.60
CA GLU A 19 8.30 4.37 17.81
C GLU A 19 7.54 5.70 17.63
N ASN A 20 6.50 5.92 18.44
CA ASN A 20 5.61 7.10 18.43
C ASN A 20 4.69 7.25 17.21
N PHE A 21 4.60 6.26 16.32
CA PHE A 21 3.75 6.32 15.13
C PHE A 21 2.93 5.05 14.95
N GLU A 22 1.64 5.24 14.68
CA GLU A 22 0.80 4.18 14.13
C GLU A 22 0.72 4.38 12.62
N THR A 23 0.94 3.31 11.85
CA THR A 23 0.74 3.29 10.40
C THR A 23 -0.24 2.17 10.08
N SER A 24 -1.09 2.36 9.07
CA SER A 24 -2.10 1.38 8.72
C SER A 24 -2.05 1.00 7.24
N ALA A 25 -2.26 -0.28 6.96
CA ALA A 25 -2.63 -0.76 5.63
C ALA A 25 -4.15 -0.99 5.59
N PHE A 26 -4.78 -0.66 4.47
CA PHE A 26 -6.22 -0.86 4.28
C PHE A 26 -6.48 -1.88 3.18
N LEU A 27 -7.42 -2.80 3.42
CA LEU A 27 -7.86 -3.76 2.42
C LEU A 27 -9.33 -3.55 2.14
N ILE A 28 -9.66 -3.24 0.88
CA ILE A 28 -11.03 -3.09 0.39
C ILE A 28 -11.31 -4.25 -0.58
N GLU A 29 -12.32 -5.05 -0.29
CA GLU A 29 -12.73 -6.21 -1.07
C GLU A 29 -13.99 -5.91 -1.89
N LYS A 30 -13.83 -5.71 -3.20
CA LYS A 30 -14.96 -5.61 -4.15
C LYS A 30 -14.88 -6.79 -5.12
N ASP A 31 -15.03 -6.55 -6.42
CA ASP A 31 -14.73 -7.56 -7.45
C ASP A 31 -13.23 -7.91 -7.50
N LYS A 32 -12.40 -7.02 -6.95
CA LYS A 32 -10.95 -7.16 -6.73
C LYS A 32 -10.60 -6.75 -5.30
N PHE A 33 -9.40 -7.10 -4.85
CA PHE A 33 -8.82 -6.50 -3.65
C PHE A 33 -8.07 -5.22 -4.00
N TYR A 34 -8.35 -4.15 -3.26
CA TYR A 34 -7.57 -2.92 -3.26
C TYR A 34 -6.83 -2.84 -1.93
N LEU A 35 -5.52 -3.02 -1.98
CA LEU A 35 -4.63 -2.92 -0.83
C LEU A 35 -3.97 -1.54 -0.85
N ILE A 36 -4.27 -0.70 0.13
CA ILE A 36 -3.68 0.62 0.29
C ILE A 36 -2.51 0.49 1.27
N ASP A 37 -1.31 0.75 0.74
CA ASP A 37 -0.01 0.63 1.39
C ASP A 37 0.34 -0.78 1.91
N THR A 38 1.64 -1.03 2.10
CA THR A 38 2.19 -2.37 2.37
C THR A 38 3.16 -2.42 3.55
N TYR A 39 3.21 -1.35 4.35
CA TYR A 39 4.00 -1.24 5.57
C TYR A 39 5.49 -1.63 5.41
N CYS A 40 6.15 -2.01 6.49
CA CYS A 40 7.61 -2.08 6.62
C CYS A 40 8.25 -3.37 6.10
N GLY A 41 7.55 -4.17 5.29
CA GLY A 41 8.14 -5.36 4.66
C GLY A 41 7.20 -6.57 4.54
N PRO A 42 7.66 -7.65 3.90
CA PRO A 42 6.81 -8.78 3.52
C PRO A 42 6.23 -9.57 4.71
N GLN A 43 6.88 -9.55 5.88
CA GLN A 43 6.33 -10.21 7.08
C GLN A 43 5.07 -9.51 7.58
N SER A 44 5.01 -8.17 7.48
CA SER A 44 3.83 -7.41 7.90
C SER A 44 2.59 -7.73 7.05
N MET A 45 2.80 -8.16 5.80
CA MET A 45 1.73 -8.47 4.84
C MET A 45 1.18 -9.89 4.97
N GLN A 46 1.77 -10.76 5.79
CA GLN A 46 1.30 -12.14 5.93
C GLN A 46 -0.19 -12.26 6.33
N PRO A 47 -0.72 -11.48 7.29
CA PRO A 47 -2.14 -11.53 7.63
C PRO A 47 -3.06 -11.16 6.46
N ILE A 48 -2.65 -10.17 5.65
CA ILE A 48 -3.40 -9.71 4.47
C ILE A 48 -3.34 -10.76 3.36
N LEU A 49 -2.17 -11.37 3.13
CA LEU A 49 -2.01 -12.45 2.17
C LEU A 49 -2.90 -13.66 2.50
N GLU A 50 -3.06 -14.00 3.78
CA GLU A 50 -3.97 -15.07 4.19
C GLU A 50 -5.44 -14.72 3.91
N VAL A 51 -5.86 -13.47 4.12
CA VAL A 51 -7.22 -13.03 3.73
C VAL A 51 -7.43 -13.19 2.22
N ILE A 52 -6.50 -12.68 1.42
CA ILE A 52 -6.57 -12.73 -0.05
C ILE A 52 -6.59 -14.19 -0.54
N LYS A 53 -5.72 -15.05 0.00
CA LYS A 53 -5.60 -16.46 -0.39
C LYS A 53 -6.84 -17.27 -0.08
N ASN A 54 -7.56 -16.93 0.99
CA ASN A 54 -8.78 -17.61 1.41
C ASN A 54 -10.04 -17.07 0.70
N SER A 55 -9.91 -16.06 -0.17
CA SER A 55 -11.03 -15.57 -0.98
C SER A 55 -11.49 -16.62 -2.00
N ASN A 56 -12.80 -16.73 -2.17
CA ASN A 56 -13.41 -17.64 -3.14
C ASN A 56 -14.64 -16.97 -3.79
N PRO A 57 -14.65 -16.74 -5.11
CA PRO A 57 -13.59 -17.07 -6.07
C PRO A 57 -12.31 -16.25 -5.83
N PRO A 58 -11.13 -16.71 -6.33
CA PRO A 58 -9.91 -15.93 -6.28
C PRO A 58 -10.09 -14.58 -6.99
N LYS A 59 -9.60 -13.50 -6.37
CA LYS A 59 -9.69 -12.13 -6.89
C LYS A 59 -8.32 -11.57 -7.25
N GLU A 60 -8.28 -10.67 -8.23
CA GLU A 60 -7.10 -9.87 -8.52
C GLU A 60 -6.77 -8.96 -7.32
N VAL A 61 -5.49 -8.69 -7.10
CA VAL A 61 -5.01 -7.73 -6.10
C VAL A 61 -4.43 -6.52 -6.82
N VAL A 62 -4.91 -5.34 -6.47
CA VAL A 62 -4.38 -4.05 -6.86
C VAL A 62 -3.80 -3.40 -5.61
N VAL A 63 -2.49 -3.11 -5.63
CA VAL A 63 -1.82 -2.37 -4.56
C VAL A 63 -1.80 -0.90 -4.93
N ILE A 64 -2.10 -0.02 -3.99
CA ILE A 64 -2.07 1.43 -4.14
C ILE A 64 -1.08 1.97 -3.11
N ASN A 65 -0.01 2.63 -3.56
CA ASN A 65 0.87 3.36 -2.66
C ASN A 65 0.43 4.81 -2.55
N THR A 66 0.18 5.26 -1.31
CA THR A 66 -0.28 6.62 -1.03
C THR A 66 0.83 7.65 -1.23
N HIS A 67 2.07 7.26 -0.92
CA HIS A 67 3.30 8.03 -1.14
C HIS A 67 4.54 7.16 -0.96
N PHE A 68 5.72 7.72 -1.20
CA PHE A 68 6.99 6.97 -1.32
C PHE A 68 7.66 6.49 -0.03
N HIS A 69 7.14 6.84 1.16
CA HIS A 69 7.86 6.55 2.40
C HIS A 69 7.92 5.05 2.72
N TRP A 70 9.04 4.64 3.31
CA TRP A 70 9.39 3.27 3.65
C TRP A 70 8.32 2.52 4.44
N ASP A 71 7.66 3.20 5.38
CA ASP A 71 6.59 2.67 6.22
C ASP A 71 5.26 2.49 5.48
N HIS A 72 5.21 2.78 4.18
CA HIS A 72 4.07 2.58 3.31
C HIS A 72 4.33 1.61 2.15
N VAL A 73 5.60 1.30 1.82
CA VAL A 73 5.93 0.69 0.51
C VAL A 73 6.85 -0.53 0.59
N TRP A 74 7.50 -0.81 1.71
CA TRP A 74 8.48 -1.89 1.79
C TRP A 74 7.88 -3.29 1.64
N GLY A 75 6.61 -3.48 1.97
CA GLY A 75 5.92 -4.75 1.73
C GLY A 75 5.49 -4.97 0.28
N ASN A 76 5.74 -4.02 -0.64
CA ASN A 76 5.36 -4.15 -2.06
C ASN A 76 5.94 -5.43 -2.71
N CYS A 77 7.09 -5.90 -2.25
CA CYS A 77 7.73 -7.11 -2.77
C CYS A 77 6.87 -8.39 -2.59
N SER A 78 5.94 -8.41 -1.61
CA SER A 78 4.94 -9.48 -1.47
C SER A 78 3.96 -9.56 -2.64
N PHE A 79 3.87 -8.49 -3.44
CA PHE A 79 2.90 -8.30 -4.52
C PHE A 79 3.59 -8.04 -5.86
N ALA A 80 4.80 -8.57 -6.07
CA ALA A 80 5.59 -8.34 -7.28
C ALA A 80 4.90 -8.72 -8.61
N LYS A 81 3.87 -9.57 -8.56
CA LYS A 81 3.06 -9.99 -9.72
C LYS A 81 1.76 -9.20 -9.90
N SER A 82 1.44 -8.31 -8.95
CA SER A 82 0.21 -7.51 -8.94
C SER A 82 0.41 -6.18 -9.66
N ASN A 83 -0.71 -5.51 -9.95
CA ASN A 83 -0.69 -4.10 -10.32
C ASN A 83 -0.39 -3.27 -9.07
N ILE A 84 0.69 -2.48 -9.10
CA ILE A 84 1.08 -1.56 -8.04
C ILE A 84 0.99 -0.16 -8.61
N ILE A 85 0.01 0.59 -8.12
CA ILE A 85 -0.39 1.89 -8.63
C ILE A 85 0.06 2.97 -7.66
N ALA A 86 0.62 4.06 -8.19
CA ALA A 86 0.92 5.25 -7.40
C ALA A 86 0.89 6.51 -8.26
N HIS A 87 1.01 7.67 -7.63
CA HIS A 87 1.31 8.90 -8.35
C HIS A 87 2.71 8.82 -9.01
N GLU A 88 2.90 9.49 -10.17
CA GLU A 88 4.18 9.47 -10.89
C GLU A 88 5.36 9.95 -10.03
N LEU A 89 5.15 10.99 -9.19
CA LEU A 89 6.18 11.48 -8.28
C LEU A 89 6.51 10.49 -7.16
N CYS A 90 5.54 9.68 -6.72
CA CYS A 90 5.76 8.66 -5.69
C CYS A 90 6.73 7.62 -6.24
N ARG A 91 6.48 7.14 -7.46
CA ARG A 91 7.37 6.20 -8.14
C ARG A 91 8.80 6.76 -8.30
N CYS A 92 8.93 8.01 -8.75
CA CYS A 92 10.23 8.66 -8.91
C CYS A 92 10.96 8.83 -7.58
N LYS A 93 10.27 9.32 -6.55
CA LYS A 93 10.85 9.54 -5.22
C LYS A 93 11.25 8.24 -4.54
N MET A 94 10.42 7.22 -4.65
CA MET A 94 10.74 5.90 -4.10
C MET A 94 12.00 5.32 -4.74
N ASP A 95 12.18 5.52 -6.05
CA ASP A 95 13.41 5.10 -6.73
C ASP A 95 14.64 5.87 -6.23
N GLU A 96 14.52 7.19 -6.11
CA GLU A 96 15.58 8.12 -5.68
C GLU A 96 16.07 7.83 -4.25
N VAL A 97 15.15 7.57 -3.31
CA VAL A 97 15.48 7.55 -1.87
C VAL A 97 15.58 6.15 -1.25
N TRP A 98 15.28 5.09 -2.01
CA TRP A 98 15.18 3.71 -1.50
C TRP A 98 16.34 3.31 -0.57
N GLU A 99 17.58 3.39 -1.07
CA GLU A 99 18.77 2.99 -0.31
C GLU A 99 18.95 3.85 0.95
N SER A 100 18.70 5.15 0.84
CA SER A 100 18.86 6.07 1.98
C SER A 100 17.81 5.83 3.08
N GLN A 101 16.60 5.41 2.71
CA GLN A 101 15.57 5.07 3.67
C GLN A 101 15.87 3.74 4.37
N ILE A 102 16.45 2.76 3.67
CA ILE A 102 16.92 1.52 4.30
C ILE A 102 17.98 1.83 5.34
N GLN A 103 19.02 2.58 4.98
CA GLN A 103 20.10 2.93 5.91
C GLN A 103 19.60 3.66 7.17
N ARG A 104 18.58 4.51 7.04
CA ARG A 104 18.04 5.30 8.16
C ARG A 104 17.04 4.52 9.03
N ASN A 105 16.36 3.54 8.45
CA ASN A 105 15.21 2.88 9.07
C ASN A 105 15.37 1.35 9.15
N GLU A 106 16.60 0.84 9.05
CA GLU A 106 16.91 -0.60 9.01
C GLU A 106 16.28 -1.38 10.19
N LYS A 107 16.19 -0.75 11.36
CA LYS A 107 15.62 -1.36 12.57
C LYS A 107 14.13 -1.70 12.44
N TYR A 108 13.42 -1.12 11.48
CA TYR A 108 12.00 -1.36 11.24
C TYR A 108 11.74 -2.34 10.10
N VAL A 109 12.77 -2.86 9.44
CA VAL A 109 12.62 -3.81 8.33
C VAL A 109 11.97 -5.11 8.83
N MET A 110 10.86 -5.50 8.20
CA MET A 110 10.09 -6.70 8.54
C MET A 110 10.24 -7.79 7.46
N GLY A 111 11.37 -8.51 7.49
CA GLY A 111 11.73 -9.57 6.54
C GLY A 111 12.70 -9.11 5.46
N GLU A 112 12.86 -9.90 4.40
CA GLU A 112 13.75 -9.57 3.29
C GLU A 112 13.03 -8.63 2.31
N ILE A 113 13.36 -7.34 2.37
CA ILE A 113 12.78 -6.33 1.48
C ILE A 113 13.50 -6.30 0.13
N VAL A 114 12.72 -6.23 -0.95
CA VAL A 114 13.23 -6.07 -2.32
C VAL A 114 12.55 -4.85 -2.94
N LYS A 115 13.33 -4.01 -3.63
CA LYS A 115 12.82 -2.79 -4.28
C LYS A 115 11.78 -3.16 -5.33
N GLN A 116 10.51 -2.88 -5.01
CA GLN A 116 9.38 -3.13 -5.91
C GLN A 116 8.66 -1.80 -6.18
N LEU A 117 8.99 -1.18 -7.30
CA LEU A 117 8.42 0.10 -7.72
C LEU A 117 6.98 -0.05 -8.24
N PRO A 118 6.12 0.99 -8.09
CA PRO A 118 4.87 1.09 -8.83
C PRO A 118 5.11 0.84 -10.32
N ASN A 119 4.32 -0.08 -10.89
CA ASN A 119 4.39 -0.46 -12.30
C ASN A 119 3.34 0.27 -13.14
N ILE A 120 2.35 0.90 -12.50
CA ILE A 120 1.35 1.78 -13.12
C ILE A 120 1.38 3.11 -12.38
N THR A 121 1.36 4.21 -13.13
CA THR A 121 1.36 5.56 -12.56
C THR A 121 0.26 6.44 -13.14
N PHE A 122 -0.17 7.43 -12.37
CA PHE A 122 -1.06 8.49 -12.81
C PHE A 122 -0.54 9.85 -12.31
N SER A 123 -1.00 10.93 -12.94
CA SER A 123 -0.56 12.31 -12.60
C SER A 123 -1.63 13.09 -11.83
N GLU A 124 -2.90 13.00 -12.22
CA GLU A 124 -3.97 13.80 -11.57
C GLU A 124 -4.99 12.92 -10.87
N LYS A 125 -5.60 11.99 -11.61
CA LYS A 125 -6.70 11.15 -11.13
C LYS A 125 -6.76 9.82 -11.87
N LEU A 126 -7.18 8.78 -11.17
CA LEU A 126 -7.49 7.46 -11.72
C LEU A 126 -8.75 6.92 -11.04
N THR A 127 -9.70 6.39 -11.81
CA THR A 127 -10.98 5.91 -11.29
C THR A 127 -11.26 4.48 -11.72
N PHE A 128 -11.59 3.62 -10.77
CA PHE A 128 -12.16 2.29 -10.98
C PHE A 128 -13.68 2.43 -10.96
N LEU A 129 -14.25 2.66 -12.15
CA LEU A 129 -15.67 3.02 -12.30
C LEU A 129 -16.64 1.92 -11.82
N GLN A 130 -16.29 0.64 -12.01
CA GLN A 130 -17.16 -0.47 -11.61
C GLN A 130 -17.17 -0.63 -10.08
N GLU A 131 -16.02 -0.41 -9.46
CA GLU A 131 -15.82 -0.54 -8.03
C GLU A 131 -16.12 0.75 -7.26
N GLY A 132 -16.33 1.88 -7.93
CA GLY A 132 -16.56 3.16 -7.27
C GLY A 132 -15.38 3.61 -6.41
N ILE A 133 -14.15 3.35 -6.86
CA ILE A 133 -12.92 3.78 -6.18
C ILE A 133 -12.24 4.87 -7.01
N GLU A 134 -11.92 5.98 -6.38
CA GLU A 134 -11.25 7.12 -6.99
C GLU A 134 -9.93 7.41 -6.29
N LEU A 135 -8.85 7.49 -7.07
CA LEU A 135 -7.53 7.95 -6.63
C LEU A 135 -7.31 9.35 -7.21
N PHE A 136 -6.90 10.31 -6.40
CA PHE A 136 -6.59 11.65 -6.87
C PHE A 136 -5.38 12.24 -6.16
N HIS A 137 -4.61 13.01 -6.90
CA HIS A 137 -3.44 13.72 -6.40
C HIS A 137 -3.87 14.77 -5.39
N SER A 138 -3.31 14.68 -4.18
CA SER A 138 -3.63 15.55 -3.06
C SER A 138 -2.38 15.79 -2.21
N PRO A 139 -1.43 16.61 -2.71
CA PRO A 139 -0.22 16.96 -1.97
C PRO A 139 -0.52 17.40 -0.54
N GLY A 140 0.29 16.90 0.40
CA GLY A 140 0.13 17.17 1.83
C GLY A 140 1.46 17.00 2.55
N HIS A 141 1.59 15.91 3.32
CA HIS A 141 2.85 15.51 3.98
C HIS A 141 4.03 15.47 3.00
N THR A 142 3.79 14.95 1.80
CA THR A 142 4.74 14.96 0.69
C THR A 142 4.06 15.41 -0.61
N LYS A 143 4.86 15.75 -1.62
CA LYS A 143 4.36 16.27 -2.90
C LYS A 143 3.67 15.21 -3.76
N ASP A 144 3.93 13.93 -3.49
CA ASP A 144 3.39 12.78 -4.20
C ASP A 144 2.19 12.14 -3.52
N CYS A 145 1.76 12.67 -2.37
CA CYS A 145 0.57 12.19 -1.67
C CYS A 145 -0.66 12.15 -2.58
N ILE A 146 -1.42 11.08 -2.42
CA ILE A 146 -2.74 10.90 -3.02
C ILE A 146 -3.77 10.65 -1.93
N SER A 147 -5.04 10.80 -2.30
CA SER A 147 -6.19 10.39 -1.51
C SER A 147 -6.99 9.37 -2.30
N ILE A 148 -7.64 8.48 -1.55
CA ILE A 148 -8.50 7.44 -2.06
C ILE A 148 -9.91 7.74 -1.55
N PHE A 149 -10.88 7.79 -2.45
CA PHE A 149 -12.28 7.93 -2.13
C PHE A 149 -13.03 6.68 -2.59
N ASP A 150 -13.77 6.08 -1.65
CA ASP A 150 -14.61 4.91 -1.89
C ASP A 150 -16.08 5.35 -1.79
N HIS A 151 -16.81 5.27 -2.91
CA HIS A 151 -18.16 5.83 -3.10
C HIS A 151 -19.28 5.03 -2.44
#